data_AF-A0A4P5RZ51-F1
#
_entry.id   AF-A0A4P5RZ51-F1
#
_cell.length_a   1.000
_cell.length_b   1.000
_cell.length_c   1.000
_cell.angle_alpha   90.00
_cell.angle_beta   90.00
_cell.angle_gamma   90.00
#
_symmetry.space_group_name_H-M   'P 1'
#
loop_
_entity.id
_entity.type
_entity.pdbx_description
1 polymer ?
#
loop_
_entity_poly.entity_id
_entity_poly.type
_entity_poly.pdbx_seq_one_letter_code
_entity_poly.pdbx_strand_id
1 'polypeptide(L)'
;MGSGLIYIIIIGMWIAYFLPRWISSHEEISGRSVKRFDEAMKVVGITSGHTAPDIESLNKKREHQIAIRRIQFFSIVGLTIVVSLFTLVGLLSPVILLLPGSVFLMYVVNTRYQISLIKEEVKRVNSANRVTSKSSAANYAEIIGRSKRAASLASITEGSGLSEEQWLPLSERLSSYQDSGTITLLPKGSANKDDKSWDPVSVPAPNYANSSKAVPRRVIDLTIPGAWSEAQEKIMREVLAPSADKIFDQEIADQYEEHLRSNRAAGQ
;
A
#
# COMPACT_ATOMS: atom_id res chain seq x y z
N MET A 1 42.76 -28.69 28.04
CA MET A 1 41.37 -28.71 27.52
C MET A 1 40.78 -27.30 27.42
N GLY A 2 41.52 -26.30 26.92
CA GLY A 2 41.05 -24.90 26.83
C GLY A 2 40.91 -24.34 25.42
N SER A 3 41.48 -25.01 24.41
CA SER A 3 41.44 -24.56 23.01
C SER A 3 40.05 -24.63 22.39
N GLY A 4 39.24 -25.64 22.74
CA GLY A 4 37.87 -25.78 22.22
C GLY A 4 36.93 -24.64 22.64
N LEU A 5 37.13 -24.09 23.83
CA LEU A 5 36.31 -22.98 24.35
C LEU A 5 36.57 -21.69 23.57
N ILE A 6 37.82 -21.45 23.15
CA ILE A 6 38.20 -20.31 22.31
C ILE A 6 37.56 -20.42 20.92
N TYR A 7 37.53 -21.60 20.31
CA TYR A 7 36.86 -21.79 19.01
C TYR A 7 35.35 -21.57 19.10
N ILE A 8 34.70 -21.98 20.19
CA ILE A 8 33.26 -21.74 20.40
C ILE A 8 32.97 -20.24 20.50
N ILE A 9 33.82 -19.47 21.20
CA ILE A 9 33.67 -18.01 21.30
C ILE A 9 33.85 -17.34 19.93
N ILE A 10 34.86 -17.75 19.17
CA ILE A 10 35.14 -17.17 17.85
C ILE A 10 33.99 -17.48 16.87
N ILE A 11 33.48 -18.72 16.88
CA ILE A 11 32.31 -19.12 16.08
C ILE A 11 31.07 -18.32 16.50
N GLY A 12 30.86 -18.12 17.80
CA GLY A 12 29.76 -17.29 18.31
C GLY A 12 29.83 -15.84 17.81
N MET A 13 31.03 -15.23 17.85
CA MET A 13 31.27 -13.89 17.32
C MET A 13 31.05 -13.83 15.80
N TRP A 14 31.50 -14.85 15.07
CA TRP A 14 31.28 -14.96 13.63
C TRP A 14 29.79 -15.05 13.28
N ILE A 15 29.04 -15.90 13.97
CA ILE A 15 27.58 -16.03 13.76
C ILE A 15 26.90 -14.70 14.08
N ALA A 16 27.25 -14.04 15.18
CA ALA A 16 26.66 -12.75 15.57
C ALA A 16 26.86 -11.65 14.52
N TYR A 17 28.04 -11.61 13.88
CA TYR A 17 28.35 -10.60 12.87
C TYR A 17 27.82 -10.96 11.47
N PHE A 18 27.99 -12.22 11.07
CA PHE A 18 27.76 -12.64 9.69
C PHE A 18 26.30 -13.03 9.42
N LEU A 19 25.58 -13.55 10.42
CA LEU A 19 24.19 -13.98 10.25
C LEU A 19 23.23 -12.81 9.94
N PRO A 20 23.29 -11.65 10.63
CA PRO A 20 22.46 -10.49 10.30
C PRO A 20 22.81 -9.87 8.94
N ARG A 21 24.10 -9.86 8.59
CA ARG A 21 24.56 -9.36 7.28
C ARG A 21 24.07 -10.25 6.13
N TRP A 22 24.15 -11.57 6.31
CA TRP A 22 23.73 -12.54 5.30
C TRP A 22 22.22 -12.49 5.04
N ILE A 23 21.41 -12.45 6.10
CA ILE A 23 19.95 -12.37 5.95
C ILE A 23 19.52 -11.07 5.23
N SER A 24 20.14 -9.94 5.57
CA SER A 24 19.88 -8.65 4.91
C SER A 24 20.24 -8.68 3.42
N SER A 25 21.40 -9.25 3.06
CA SER A 25 21.85 -9.28 1.66
C SER A 25 20.98 -10.19 0.77
N HIS A 26 20.46 -11.29 1.32
CA HIS A 26 19.54 -12.15 0.58
C HIS A 26 18.18 -11.48 0.34
N GLU A 27 17.74 -10.58 1.22
CA GLU A 27 16.51 -9.83 1.01
C GLU A 27 16.59 -8.81 -0.14
N GLU A 28 17.76 -8.23 -0.39
CA GLU A 28 17.98 -7.26 -1.47
C GLU A 28 18.03 -7.94 -2.85
N ILE A 29 18.65 -9.11 -2.93
CA ILE A 29 18.78 -9.90 -4.17
C ILE A 29 17.47 -10.69 -4.47
N SER A 30 16.61 -10.89 -3.46
CA SER A 30 15.35 -11.66 -3.54
C SER A 30 14.18 -10.95 -4.28
N GLY A 31 14.43 -9.83 -4.97
CA GLY A 31 13.40 -9.16 -5.77
C GLY A 31 12.30 -8.48 -4.93
N ARG A 32 12.60 -8.10 -3.70
CA ARG A 32 11.68 -7.36 -2.82
C ARG A 32 11.25 -6.01 -3.42
N SER A 33 12.13 -5.35 -4.17
CA SER A 33 11.82 -4.13 -4.92
C SER A 33 10.75 -4.35 -5.98
N VAL A 34 10.84 -5.46 -6.74
CA VAL A 34 9.85 -5.85 -7.76
C VAL A 34 8.49 -6.14 -7.10
N LYS A 35 8.49 -6.85 -5.96
CA LYS A 35 7.27 -7.11 -5.19
C LYS A 35 6.61 -5.82 -4.67
N ARG A 36 7.40 -4.84 -4.23
CA ARG A 36 6.88 -3.53 -3.78
C ARG A 36 6.29 -2.71 -4.94
N PHE A 37 6.91 -2.78 -6.12
CA PHE A 37 6.38 -2.12 -7.32
C PHE A 37 5.07 -2.77 -7.79
N ASP A 38 5.02 -4.11 -7.86
CA ASP A 38 3.81 -4.87 -8.20
C ASP A 38 2.68 -4.58 -7.20
N GLU A 39 2.99 -4.52 -5.90
CA GLU A 39 2.04 -4.14 -4.86
C GLU A 39 1.54 -2.70 -5.02
N ALA A 40 2.42 -1.75 -5.31
CA ALA A 40 2.04 -0.35 -5.58
C ALA A 40 1.15 -0.23 -6.83
N MET A 41 1.49 -0.92 -7.92
CA MET A 41 0.66 -0.99 -9.12
C MET A 41 -0.70 -1.63 -8.84
N LYS A 42 -0.75 -2.68 -8.02
CA LYS A 42 -2.00 -3.32 -7.61
C LYS A 42 -2.88 -2.39 -6.80
N VAL A 43 -2.32 -1.62 -5.87
CA VAL A 43 -3.07 -0.59 -5.13
C VAL A 43 -3.64 0.44 -6.08
N VAL A 44 -2.84 0.95 -7.02
CA VAL A 44 -3.30 1.91 -8.04
C VAL A 44 -4.42 1.31 -8.91
N GLY A 45 -4.28 0.07 -9.37
CA GLY A 45 -5.29 -0.64 -10.15
C GLY A 45 -6.61 -0.86 -9.39
N ILE A 46 -6.55 -1.03 -8.06
CA ILE A 46 -7.74 -1.13 -7.20
C ILE A 46 -8.39 0.26 -7.09
N THR A 47 -7.59 1.33 -6.94
CA THR A 47 -8.11 2.70 -6.84
C THR A 47 -8.73 3.21 -8.14
N SER A 48 -8.25 2.74 -9.29
CA SER A 48 -8.75 3.11 -10.63
C SER A 48 -10.00 2.33 -11.06
N GLY A 49 -10.53 1.46 -10.19
CA GLY A 49 -11.73 0.66 -10.43
C GLY A 49 -11.58 -0.43 -11.50
N HIS A 50 -10.37 -0.61 -12.06
CA HIS A 50 -10.10 -1.55 -13.15
C HIS A 50 -9.75 -2.96 -12.67
N THR A 51 -9.39 -3.13 -11.39
CA THR A 51 -9.03 -4.45 -10.86
C THR A 51 -9.85 -4.77 -9.61
N ALA A 52 -10.56 -5.89 -9.66
CA ALA A 52 -11.20 -6.46 -8.49
C ALA A 52 -10.12 -6.95 -7.50
N PRO A 53 -10.36 -6.86 -6.18
CA PRO A 53 -9.45 -7.41 -5.19
C PRO A 53 -9.31 -8.92 -5.42
N ASP A 54 -8.09 -9.33 -5.77
CA ASP A 54 -7.72 -10.70 -6.11
C ASP A 54 -7.73 -11.62 -4.86
N ILE A 55 -8.93 -12.07 -4.52
CA ILE A 55 -9.23 -13.01 -3.44
C ILE A 55 -8.70 -14.42 -3.71
N GLU A 56 -8.56 -14.78 -4.99
CA GLU A 56 -8.13 -16.10 -5.42
C GLU A 56 -6.64 -16.31 -5.15
N SER A 57 -5.79 -15.32 -5.44
CA SER A 57 -4.37 -15.42 -5.11
C SER A 57 -4.11 -15.45 -3.60
N LEU A 58 -4.93 -14.78 -2.79
CA LEU A 58 -4.82 -14.83 -1.33
C LEU A 58 -5.16 -16.22 -0.78
N ASN A 59 -6.20 -16.86 -1.32
CA ASN A 59 -6.54 -18.24 -0.96
C ASN A 59 -5.43 -19.22 -1.40
N LYS A 60 -4.92 -19.08 -2.62
CA LYS A 60 -3.81 -19.91 -3.12
C LYS A 60 -2.53 -19.74 -2.29
N LYS A 61 -2.21 -18.51 -1.86
CA LYS A 61 -1.12 -18.23 -0.92
C LYS A 61 -1.34 -18.89 0.43
N ARG A 62 -2.58 -18.87 0.95
CA ARG A 62 -2.94 -19.52 2.22
C ARG A 62 -2.77 -21.04 2.13
N GLU A 63 -3.24 -21.66 1.04
CA GLU A 63 -3.11 -23.10 0.79
C GLU A 63 -1.64 -23.52 0.73
N HIS A 64 -0.83 -22.77 -0.01
CA HIS A 64 0.60 -23.04 -0.11
C HIS A 64 1.31 -22.90 1.25
N GLN A 65 0.96 -21.87 2.03
CA GLN A 65 1.51 -21.70 3.38
C GLN A 65 1.09 -22.82 4.34
N ILE A 66 -0.15 -23.32 4.26
CA ILE A 66 -0.61 -24.45 5.05
C ILE A 66 0.19 -25.71 4.69
N ALA A 67 0.47 -25.93 3.41
CA ALA A 67 1.28 -27.06 2.95
C ALA A 67 2.72 -26.99 3.51
N ILE A 68 3.38 -25.83 3.44
CA ILE A 68 4.74 -25.63 3.98
C ILE A 68 4.77 -25.86 5.49
N ARG A 69 3.79 -25.33 6.24
CA ARG A 69 3.71 -25.52 7.70
C ARG A 69 3.56 -26.98 8.09
N ARG A 70 2.80 -27.75 7.31
CA ARG A 70 2.67 -29.21 7.53
C ARG A 70 4.02 -29.89 7.35
N ILE A 71 4.76 -29.58 6.28
CA ILE A 71 6.08 -30.17 6.03
C ILE A 71 7.06 -29.83 7.16
N GLN A 72 7.09 -28.57 7.61
CA GLN A 72 7.94 -28.14 8.73
C GLN A 72 7.56 -28.84 10.03
N PHE A 73 6.26 -28.97 10.32
CA PHE A 73 5.76 -29.68 11.49
C PHE A 73 6.16 -31.16 11.46
N PHE A 74 5.92 -31.86 10.35
CA PHE A 74 6.31 -33.26 10.20
C PHE A 74 7.82 -33.45 10.26
N SER A 75 8.61 -32.52 9.76
CA SER A 75 10.07 -32.54 9.88
C SER A 75 10.52 -32.40 11.34
N ILE A 76 9.98 -31.44 12.10
CA ILE A 76 10.30 -31.25 13.52
C ILE A 76 9.86 -32.47 14.33
N VAL A 77 8.63 -32.95 14.12
CA VAL A 77 8.10 -34.15 14.79
C VAL A 77 8.93 -35.38 14.43
N GLY A 78 9.28 -35.57 13.16
CA GLY A 78 10.17 -36.65 12.72
C GLY A 78 11.52 -36.60 13.41
N LEU A 79 12.15 -35.43 13.49
CA LEU A 79 13.41 -35.23 14.22
C LEU A 79 13.23 -35.55 15.71
N THR A 80 12.14 -35.11 16.35
CA THR A 80 11.87 -35.42 17.76
C THR A 80 11.73 -36.93 17.99
N ILE A 81 11.07 -37.66 17.09
CA ILE A 81 10.89 -39.11 17.18
C ILE A 81 12.23 -39.83 17.01
N VAL A 82 13.05 -39.42 16.04
CA VAL A 82 14.38 -40.00 15.82
C VAL A 82 15.25 -39.78 17.05
N VAL A 83 15.35 -38.54 17.56
CA VAL A 83 16.14 -38.24 18.77
C VAL A 83 15.62 -39.03 19.97
N SER A 84 14.29 -39.12 20.14
CA SER A 84 13.68 -39.92 21.22
C SER A 84 14.05 -41.39 21.12
N LEU A 85 14.06 -41.99 19.92
CA LEU A 85 14.42 -43.39 19.71
C LEU A 85 15.89 -43.65 20.06
N PHE A 86 16.79 -42.74 19.67
CA PHE A 86 18.21 -42.81 20.04
C PHE A 86 18.46 -42.67 21.54
N THR A 87 17.68 -41.83 22.25
CA THR A 87 17.75 -41.76 23.73
C THR A 87 17.23 -43.03 24.39
N LEU A 88 16.19 -43.66 23.82
CA LEU A 88 15.61 -44.90 24.35
C LEU A 88 16.60 -46.09 24.28
N VAL A 89 17.38 -46.16 23.20
CA VAL A 89 18.44 -47.18 23.02
C VAL A 89 19.66 -46.90 23.93
N GLY A 90 19.74 -45.71 24.54
CA GLY A 90 20.87 -45.32 25.40
C GLY A 90 22.11 -44.82 24.65
N LEU A 91 21.99 -44.55 23.34
CA LEU A 91 23.08 -44.03 22.50
C LEU A 91 23.35 -42.54 22.73
N LEU A 92 22.35 -41.80 23.22
CA LEU A 92 22.41 -40.36 23.44
C LEU A 92 21.91 -40.00 24.85
N SER A 93 22.52 -38.98 25.45
CA SER A 93 22.07 -38.42 26.74
C SER A 93 20.64 -37.86 26.62
N PRO A 94 19.76 -38.07 27.62
CA PRO A 94 18.40 -37.52 27.60
C PRO A 94 18.36 -35.99 27.57
N VAL A 95 19.46 -35.32 27.94
CA VAL A 95 19.61 -33.85 27.84
C VAL A 95 19.49 -33.37 26.38
N ILE A 96 19.79 -34.22 25.40
CA ILE A 96 19.72 -33.85 23.98
C ILE A 96 18.27 -33.69 23.51
N LEU A 97 17.29 -34.22 24.24
CA LEU A 97 15.85 -34.02 23.96
C LEU A 97 15.42 -32.54 24.11
N LEU A 98 16.16 -31.73 24.87
CA LEU A 98 15.93 -30.29 25.02
C LEU A 98 16.13 -29.53 23.69
N LEU A 99 16.97 -30.05 22.79
CA LEU A 99 17.29 -29.42 21.52
C LEU A 99 16.09 -29.42 20.56
N PRO A 100 15.44 -30.56 20.23
CA PRO A 100 14.18 -30.54 19.49
C PRO A 100 13.06 -29.83 20.25
N GLY A 101 13.04 -29.89 21.59
CA GLY A 101 12.07 -29.16 22.41
C GLY A 101 12.16 -27.64 22.22
N SER A 102 13.38 -27.09 22.20
CA SER A 102 13.62 -25.66 21.94
C SER A 102 13.18 -25.26 20.53
N VAL A 103 13.50 -26.08 19.53
CA VAL A 103 13.07 -25.84 18.14
C VAL A 103 11.54 -25.86 18.02
N PHE A 104 10.87 -26.77 18.73
CA PHE A 104 9.41 -26.85 18.76
C PHE A 104 8.77 -25.59 19.39
N LEU A 105 9.30 -25.11 20.52
CA LEU A 105 8.81 -23.86 21.14
C LEU A 105 8.97 -22.66 20.21
N MET A 106 10.13 -22.52 19.57
CA MET A 106 10.39 -21.46 18.60
C MET A 106 9.42 -21.54 17.41
N TYR A 107 9.13 -22.75 16.91
CA TYR A 107 8.14 -22.97 15.86
C TYR A 107 6.73 -22.52 16.27
N VAL A 108 6.29 -22.82 17.49
CA VAL A 108 4.97 -22.39 17.99
C VAL A 108 4.86 -20.86 18.05
N VAL A 109 5.88 -20.18 18.59
CA VAL A 109 5.91 -18.71 18.66
C VAL A 109 5.86 -18.10 17.25
N ASN A 110 6.70 -18.59 16.35
CA ASN A 110 6.73 -18.12 14.96
C ASN A 110 5.39 -18.37 14.25
N THR A 111 4.78 -19.53 14.46
CA THR A 111 3.47 -19.86 13.88
C THR A 111 2.38 -18.92 14.40
N ARG A 112 2.39 -18.60 15.70
CA ARG A 112 1.44 -17.64 16.29
C ARG A 112 1.59 -16.26 15.67
N TYR A 113 2.83 -15.78 15.52
CA TYR A 113 3.13 -14.49 14.89
C TYR A 113 2.72 -14.45 13.40
N GLN A 114 3.00 -15.52 12.65
CA GLN A 114 2.57 -15.59 11.26
C GLN A 114 1.04 -15.63 11.11
N ILE A 115 0.33 -16.26 12.04
CA ILE A 115 -1.14 -16.29 12.02
C ILE A 115 -1.72 -14.90 12.29
N SER A 116 -1.15 -14.12 13.22
CA SER A 116 -1.65 -12.77 13.50
C SER A 116 -1.46 -11.85 12.28
N LEU A 117 -0.29 -11.89 11.65
CA LEU A 117 -0.02 -11.08 10.45
C LEU A 117 -1.00 -11.39 9.30
N ILE A 118 -1.25 -12.66 9.01
CA ILE A 118 -2.18 -13.07 7.94
C ILE A 118 -3.62 -12.68 8.29
N LYS A 119 -4.01 -12.77 9.57
CA LYS A 119 -5.36 -12.36 10.01
C LYS A 119 -5.60 -10.87 9.77
N GLU A 120 -4.59 -10.04 9.98
CA GLU A 120 -4.67 -8.59 9.72
C GLU A 120 -4.82 -8.28 8.23
N GLU A 121 -4.06 -8.95 7.37
CA GLU A 121 -4.19 -8.82 5.91
C GLU A 121 -5.57 -9.26 5.42
N VAL A 122 -6.07 -10.40 5.91
CA VAL A 122 -7.42 -10.88 5.55
C VAL A 122 -8.50 -9.92 6.02
N LYS A 123 -8.37 -9.36 7.23
CA LYS A 123 -9.33 -8.36 7.74
C LYS A 123 -9.34 -7.10 6.87
N ARG A 124 -8.16 -6.62 6.44
CA ARG A 124 -8.03 -5.45 5.55
C ARG A 124 -8.70 -5.70 4.20
N VAL A 125 -8.42 -6.82 3.55
CA VAL A 125 -9.02 -7.17 2.25
C VAL A 125 -10.53 -7.34 2.36
N ASN A 126 -11.01 -8.01 3.41
CA ASN A 126 -12.45 -8.19 3.65
C ASN A 126 -13.16 -6.84 3.89
N SER A 127 -12.53 -5.92 4.62
CA SER A 127 -13.09 -4.57 4.81
C SER A 127 -13.12 -3.77 3.52
N ALA A 128 -12.06 -3.82 2.71
CA ALA A 128 -12.03 -3.15 1.39
C ALA A 128 -13.11 -3.73 0.46
N ASN A 129 -13.27 -5.06 0.46
CA ASN A 129 -14.29 -5.74 -0.33
C ASN A 129 -15.71 -5.33 0.11
N ARG A 130 -15.95 -5.22 1.42
CA ARG A 130 -17.25 -4.79 1.96
C ARG A 130 -17.60 -3.36 1.56
N VAL A 131 -16.62 -2.46 1.45
CA VAL A 131 -16.85 -1.07 1.01
C VAL A 131 -17.17 -1.02 -0.48
N THR A 132 -16.38 -1.70 -1.32
CA THR A 132 -16.62 -1.71 -2.78
C THR A 132 -17.95 -2.40 -3.15
N SER A 133 -18.30 -3.52 -2.50
CA SER A 133 -19.56 -4.24 -2.77
C SER A 133 -20.80 -3.47 -2.30
N LYS A 134 -20.72 -2.79 -1.14
CA LYS A 134 -21.82 -1.96 -0.66
C LYS A 134 -22.00 -0.70 -1.47
N SER A 135 -20.92 -0.06 -1.91
CA SER A 135 -20.99 1.15 -2.73
C SER A 135 -21.67 0.86 -4.06
N SER A 136 -21.33 -0.25 -4.74
CA SER A 136 -22.00 -0.62 -6.00
C SER A 136 -23.46 -1.02 -5.76
N ALA A 137 -23.73 -1.89 -4.78
CA ALA A 137 -25.10 -2.32 -4.48
C ALA A 137 -26.01 -1.17 -4.02
N ALA A 138 -25.51 -0.23 -3.22
CA ALA A 138 -26.28 0.94 -2.78
C ALA A 138 -26.58 1.89 -3.96
N ASN A 139 -25.59 2.13 -4.83
CA ASN A 139 -25.78 2.99 -6.02
C ASN A 139 -26.85 2.42 -6.97
N TYR A 140 -26.91 1.09 -7.18
CA TYR A 140 -27.96 0.49 -8.02
C TYR A 140 -29.27 0.25 -7.28
N ALA A 141 -29.26 0.02 -5.96
CA ALA A 141 -30.48 -0.20 -5.19
C ALA A 141 -31.36 1.05 -5.12
N GLU A 142 -30.78 2.25 -5.05
CA GLU A 142 -31.55 3.49 -5.12
C GLU A 142 -32.19 3.66 -6.51
N ILE A 143 -31.45 3.38 -7.58
CA ILE A 143 -31.94 3.50 -8.96
C ILE A 143 -33.06 2.48 -9.23
N ILE A 144 -32.87 1.22 -8.82
CA ILE A 144 -33.88 0.16 -8.94
C ILE A 144 -35.09 0.45 -8.04
N GLY A 145 -34.87 1.00 -6.84
CA GLY A 145 -35.94 1.43 -5.94
C GLY A 145 -36.74 2.58 -6.53
N ARG A 146 -36.07 3.56 -7.14
CA ARG A 146 -36.68 4.72 -7.81
C ARG A 146 -37.47 4.28 -9.04
N SER A 147 -36.94 3.36 -9.85
CA SER A 147 -37.65 2.84 -11.02
C SER A 147 -38.87 1.99 -10.63
N LYS A 148 -38.76 1.15 -9.59
CA LYS A 148 -39.91 0.40 -9.06
C LYS A 148 -40.96 1.31 -8.44
N ARG A 149 -40.56 2.34 -7.70
CA ARG A 149 -41.48 3.36 -7.16
C ARG A 149 -42.16 4.14 -8.28
N ALA A 150 -41.42 4.53 -9.31
CA ALA A 150 -41.95 5.20 -10.49
C ALA A 150 -42.94 4.28 -11.24
N ALA A 151 -42.62 2.99 -11.41
CA ALA A 151 -43.53 2.01 -12.00
C ALA A 151 -44.78 1.76 -11.15
N SER A 152 -44.65 1.68 -9.81
CA SER A 152 -45.81 1.55 -8.92
C SER A 152 -46.67 2.80 -8.88
N LEU A 153 -46.06 3.99 -8.99
CA LEU A 153 -46.77 5.27 -9.03
C LEU A 153 -47.48 5.43 -10.39
N ALA A 154 -46.88 4.96 -11.47
CA ALA A 154 -47.50 4.88 -12.79
C ALA A 154 -48.75 3.98 -12.78
N SER A 155 -48.72 2.82 -12.11
CA SER A 155 -49.91 1.96 -11.97
C SER A 155 -51.02 2.54 -11.09
N ILE A 156 -50.70 3.49 -10.20
CA ILE A 156 -51.70 4.17 -9.35
C ILE A 156 -52.31 5.39 -10.07
N THR A 157 -51.57 5.96 -11.02
CA THR A 157 -51.92 7.19 -11.76
C THR A 157 -52.53 6.88 -13.14
N GLU A 158 -53.06 5.67 -13.33
CA GLU A 158 -53.65 5.20 -14.59
C GLU A 158 -55.00 5.89 -14.94
N GLY A 159 -55.51 6.77 -14.06
CA GLY A 159 -56.79 7.47 -14.22
C GLY A 159 -56.73 8.98 -14.44
N SER A 160 -55.56 9.62 -14.39
CA SER A 160 -55.45 11.08 -14.60
C SER A 160 -54.51 11.36 -15.76
N GLY A 161 -55.05 11.78 -16.90
CA GLY A 161 -54.34 12.07 -18.15
C GLY A 161 -53.39 13.28 -18.10
N LEU A 162 -52.46 13.30 -17.14
CA LEU A 162 -51.39 14.27 -17.05
C LEU A 162 -50.07 13.59 -17.46
N SER A 163 -49.77 13.80 -18.74
CA SER A 163 -48.48 13.71 -19.44
C SER A 163 -47.66 12.42 -19.29
N GLU A 164 -47.66 11.67 -20.39
CA GLU A 164 -46.58 10.81 -20.85
C GLU A 164 -45.20 11.49 -20.69
N GLU A 165 -44.44 11.15 -19.65
CA GLU A 165 -42.98 11.19 -19.78
C GLU A 165 -42.50 9.92 -20.51
N GLN A 166 -42.92 9.81 -21.76
CA GLN A 166 -42.37 8.87 -22.73
C GLN A 166 -40.94 9.30 -23.03
N TRP A 167 -39.98 8.39 -22.80
CA TRP A 167 -38.57 8.64 -23.11
C TRP A 167 -38.38 8.84 -24.62
N LEU A 168 -38.37 10.08 -25.07
CA LEU A 168 -38.05 10.43 -26.45
C LEU A 168 -36.53 10.56 -26.62
N PRO A 169 -35.91 9.83 -27.57
CA PRO A 169 -34.50 9.92 -27.87
C PRO A 169 -34.12 11.36 -28.27
N LEU A 170 -32.86 11.74 -28.03
CA LEU A 170 -32.37 13.12 -28.18
C LEU A 170 -32.60 13.70 -29.59
N SER A 171 -32.61 12.82 -30.61
CA SER A 171 -32.87 13.17 -32.00
C SER A 171 -34.28 13.69 -32.26
N GLU A 172 -35.30 13.13 -31.59
CA GLU A 172 -36.70 13.54 -31.78
C GLU A 172 -37.04 14.79 -30.98
N ARG A 173 -36.31 15.04 -29.89
CA ARG A 173 -36.44 16.26 -29.09
C ARG A 173 -36.13 17.51 -29.92
N LEU A 174 -35.03 17.51 -30.67
CA LEU A 174 -34.63 18.62 -31.54
C LEU A 174 -35.72 18.98 -32.57
N SER A 175 -36.42 17.98 -33.11
CA SER A 175 -37.49 18.17 -34.09
C SER A 175 -38.76 18.75 -33.45
N SER A 176 -39.15 18.28 -32.26
CA SER A 176 -40.30 18.81 -31.53
C SER A 176 -40.11 20.24 -31.03
N TYR A 177 -38.86 20.67 -30.77
CA TYR A 177 -38.56 22.06 -30.36
C TYR A 177 -38.74 23.07 -31.50
N GLN A 178 -38.70 22.64 -32.77
CA GLN A 178 -38.92 23.50 -33.92
C GLN A 178 -40.42 23.86 -34.09
N ASP A 179 -41.32 22.93 -33.74
CA ASP A 179 -42.78 23.11 -33.88
C ASP A 179 -43.46 23.67 -32.62
N SER A 180 -42.84 23.55 -31.44
CA SER A 180 -43.38 24.09 -30.19
C SER A 180 -42.63 25.36 -29.77
N GLY A 181 -42.99 26.48 -30.38
CA GLY A 181 -42.42 27.80 -30.16
C GLY A 181 -42.59 28.35 -28.74
N THR A 182 -41.89 27.82 -27.75
CA THR A 182 -41.78 28.43 -26.43
C THR A 182 -40.39 28.22 -25.84
N ILE A 183 -39.41 28.91 -26.45
CA ILE A 183 -38.12 29.16 -25.81
C ILE A 183 -38.29 30.44 -25.00
N THR A 184 -38.65 30.31 -23.71
CA THR A 184 -38.53 31.44 -22.79
C THR A 184 -37.06 31.60 -22.43
N LEU A 185 -36.33 32.42 -23.19
CA LEU A 185 -34.98 32.82 -22.83
C LEU A 185 -35.06 33.63 -21.52
N LEU A 186 -34.75 33.00 -20.39
CA LEU A 186 -34.45 33.74 -19.17
C LEU A 186 -33.11 34.46 -19.36
N PRO A 187 -33.06 35.80 -19.24
CA PRO A 187 -31.80 36.52 -19.28
C PRO A 187 -30.90 36.03 -18.14
N LYS A 188 -29.62 35.81 -18.46
CA LYS A 188 -28.60 35.44 -17.48
C LYS A 188 -28.58 36.51 -16.36
N GLY A 189 -29.13 36.19 -15.19
CA GLY A 189 -29.14 37.08 -14.02
C GLY A 189 -30.47 37.32 -13.32
N SER A 190 -31.62 36.81 -13.81
CA SER A 190 -32.92 36.99 -13.12
C SER A 190 -33.23 35.92 -12.05
N ALA A 191 -32.23 35.19 -11.57
CA ALA A 191 -32.41 34.28 -10.45
C ALA A 191 -32.58 35.12 -9.18
N ASN A 192 -33.83 35.29 -8.76
CA ASN A 192 -34.13 35.57 -7.37
C ASN A 192 -33.33 34.61 -6.50
N LYS A 193 -32.83 35.17 -5.40
CA LYS A 193 -32.00 34.55 -4.37
C LYS A 193 -32.81 33.51 -3.56
N ASP A 194 -33.41 32.56 -4.27
CA ASP A 194 -34.05 31.39 -3.69
C ASP A 194 -33.02 30.26 -3.69
N ASP A 195 -32.87 29.60 -2.54
CA ASP A 195 -31.89 28.55 -2.18
C ASP A 195 -31.93 27.27 -3.06
N LYS A 196 -32.49 27.34 -4.27
CA LYS A 196 -32.69 26.22 -5.20
C LYS A 196 -31.86 26.31 -6.48
N SER A 197 -31.03 27.34 -6.64
CA SER A 197 -30.05 27.39 -7.72
C SER A 197 -28.74 26.73 -7.27
N TRP A 198 -28.22 25.81 -8.08
CA TRP A 198 -26.94 25.16 -7.81
C TRP A 198 -25.80 26.19 -7.89
N ASP A 199 -25.12 26.42 -6.75
CA ASP A 199 -23.94 27.26 -6.66
C ASP A 199 -22.68 26.37 -6.64
N PRO A 200 -21.69 26.58 -7.53
CA PRO A 200 -20.48 25.77 -7.53
C PRO A 200 -19.70 25.93 -6.23
N VAL A 201 -19.43 24.81 -5.55
CA VAL A 201 -18.57 24.77 -4.37
C VAL A 201 -17.13 25.03 -4.78
N SER A 202 -16.48 26.05 -4.20
CA SER A 202 -15.06 26.31 -4.45
C SER A 202 -14.19 25.20 -3.87
N VAL A 203 -13.47 24.47 -4.72
CA VAL A 203 -12.50 23.44 -4.31
C VAL A 203 -11.12 24.08 -4.21
N PRO A 204 -10.33 23.80 -3.15
CA PRO A 204 -8.97 24.32 -3.05
C PRO A 204 -8.09 23.82 -4.21
N ALA A 205 -7.11 24.63 -4.59
CA ALA A 205 -6.15 24.27 -5.62
C ALA A 205 -5.42 22.97 -5.24
N PRO A 206 -5.14 22.08 -6.21
CA PRO A 206 -4.45 20.83 -5.94
C PRO A 206 -3.01 21.08 -5.50
N ASN A 207 -2.49 20.20 -4.64
CA ASN A 207 -1.19 20.38 -4.00
C ASN A 207 -0.01 20.47 -5.01
N TYR A 208 -0.13 19.80 -6.17
CA TYR A 208 0.88 19.85 -7.23
C TYR A 208 1.00 21.24 -7.90
N ALA A 209 0.01 22.12 -7.75
CA ALA A 209 0.09 23.49 -8.26
C ALA A 209 1.07 24.34 -7.44
N ASN A 210 1.23 24.03 -6.15
CA ASN A 210 2.11 24.76 -5.24
C ASN A 210 3.50 24.12 -5.10
N SER A 211 3.65 22.87 -5.54
CA SER A 211 4.95 22.18 -5.50
C SER A 211 5.97 22.87 -6.41
N SER A 212 7.22 22.94 -5.97
CA SER A 212 8.32 23.44 -6.80
C SER A 212 8.38 22.69 -8.12
N LYS A 213 8.57 23.43 -9.22
CA LYS A 213 8.72 22.85 -10.55
C LYS A 213 9.84 21.80 -10.52
N ALA A 214 9.55 20.61 -11.03
CA ALA A 214 10.53 19.53 -11.07
C ALA A 214 11.81 19.99 -11.79
N VAL A 215 12.96 19.61 -11.25
CA VAL A 215 14.27 19.86 -11.86
C VAL A 215 14.28 19.23 -13.27
N PRO A 216 14.71 19.97 -14.31
CA PRO A 216 14.73 19.44 -15.67
C PRO A 216 15.59 18.17 -15.74
N ARG A 217 15.06 17.14 -16.43
CA ARG A 217 15.80 15.89 -16.65
C ARG A 217 17.02 16.18 -17.54
N ARG A 218 18.20 15.70 -17.14
CA ARG A 218 19.41 15.76 -17.97
C ARG A 218 19.27 14.84 -19.19
N VAL A 219 19.62 15.34 -20.37
CA VAL A 219 19.73 14.57 -21.61
C VAL A 219 21.20 14.24 -21.81
N ILE A 220 21.55 12.96 -21.82
CA ILE A 220 22.91 12.47 -22.10
C ILE A 220 22.95 12.11 -23.57
N ASP A 221 23.91 12.66 -24.31
CA ASP A 221 24.15 12.28 -25.70
C ASP A 221 24.87 10.92 -25.73
N LEU A 222 24.20 9.87 -26.23
CA LEU A 222 24.77 8.53 -26.34
C LEU A 222 25.65 8.34 -27.58
N THR A 223 25.72 9.33 -28.47
CA THR A 223 26.54 9.24 -29.70
C THR A 223 28.03 9.44 -29.42
N ILE A 224 28.38 10.01 -28.26
CA ILE A 224 29.75 10.22 -27.83
C ILE A 224 30.19 9.02 -26.97
N PRO A 225 31.21 8.24 -27.38
CA PRO A 225 31.70 7.13 -26.57
C PRO A 225 32.26 7.66 -25.25
N GLY A 226 31.81 7.09 -24.13
CA GLY A 226 32.23 7.50 -22.78
C GLY A 226 31.32 8.53 -22.09
N ALA A 227 30.40 9.19 -22.81
CA ALA A 227 29.49 10.17 -22.20
C ALA A 227 28.59 9.57 -21.11
N TRP A 228 28.20 8.30 -21.24
CA TRP A 228 27.43 7.60 -20.21
C TRP A 228 28.26 7.32 -18.94
N SER A 229 29.52 6.89 -19.09
CA SER A 229 30.39 6.61 -17.94
C SER A 229 30.76 7.89 -17.19
N GLU A 230 31.06 8.97 -17.90
CA GLU A 230 31.33 10.29 -17.29
C GLU A 230 30.11 10.83 -16.57
N ALA A 231 28.92 10.70 -17.18
CA ALA A 231 27.67 11.11 -16.55
C ALA A 231 27.36 10.28 -15.29
N GLN A 232 27.83 9.04 -15.20
CA GLN A 232 27.68 8.17 -14.04
C GLN A 232 28.69 8.47 -12.94
N GLU A 233 29.94 8.73 -13.31
CA GLU A 233 30.98 9.17 -12.38
C GLU A 233 30.64 10.53 -11.76
N LYS A 234 30.05 11.44 -12.54
CA LYS A 234 29.55 12.73 -12.04
C LYS A 234 28.41 12.55 -11.03
N ILE A 235 27.49 11.62 -11.23
CA ILE A 235 26.47 11.27 -10.21
C ILE A 235 27.15 10.77 -8.96
N MET A 236 28.09 9.82 -9.11
CA MET A 236 28.74 9.21 -7.96
C MET A 236 29.51 10.26 -7.16
N ARG A 237 30.16 11.21 -7.84
CA ARG A 237 30.80 12.38 -7.21
C ARG A 237 29.79 13.31 -6.54
N GLU A 238 28.62 13.57 -7.12
CA GLU A 238 27.57 14.40 -6.52
C GLU A 238 26.91 13.73 -5.31
N VAL A 239 26.80 12.40 -5.30
CA VAL A 239 26.27 11.61 -4.19
C VAL A 239 27.29 11.39 -3.08
N LEU A 240 28.57 11.20 -3.42
CA LEU A 240 29.67 11.08 -2.44
C LEU A 240 30.12 12.43 -1.90
N ALA A 241 30.04 13.50 -2.70
CA ALA A 241 30.22 14.83 -2.18
C ALA A 241 29.08 15.09 -1.19
N PRO A 242 29.36 15.48 0.06
CA PRO A 242 28.33 16.06 0.90
C PRO A 242 27.69 17.18 0.09
N SER A 243 26.37 17.11 -0.14
CA SER A 243 25.63 18.20 -0.78
C SER A 243 26.04 19.49 -0.06
N ALA A 244 26.43 20.54 -0.78
CA ALA A 244 26.91 21.78 -0.16
C ALA A 244 25.90 22.32 0.88
N ASP A 245 24.60 22.08 0.67
CA ASP A 245 23.52 22.42 1.60
C ASP A 245 23.51 21.62 2.92
N LYS A 246 24.26 20.51 3.03
CA LYS A 246 24.43 19.72 4.28
C LYS A 246 25.69 20.07 5.07
N ILE A 247 26.48 21.04 4.60
CA ILE A 247 27.66 21.54 5.32
C ILE A 247 27.23 22.56 6.42
N PHE A 248 25.97 23.02 6.37
CA PHE A 248 25.42 24.07 7.22
C PHE A 248 24.75 23.58 8.52
N ASP A 249 25.43 22.73 9.29
CA ASP A 249 25.18 22.69 10.76
C ASP A 249 25.85 23.89 11.45
N GLN A 250 26.76 24.61 10.76
CA GLN A 250 27.44 25.80 11.28
C GLN A 250 26.51 27.01 11.42
N GLU A 251 25.58 27.24 10.50
CA GLU A 251 24.68 28.40 10.56
C GLU A 251 23.68 28.27 11.73
N ILE A 252 23.20 27.05 12.00
CA ILE A 252 22.36 26.75 13.16
C ILE A 252 23.17 26.88 14.45
N ALA A 253 24.43 26.43 14.46
CA ALA A 253 25.32 26.57 15.61
C ALA A 253 25.63 28.04 15.92
N ASP A 254 25.90 28.86 14.90
CA ASP A 254 26.18 30.29 15.03
C ASP A 254 24.94 31.06 15.53
N GLN A 255 23.75 30.74 15.01
CA GLN A 255 22.49 31.31 15.53
C GLN A 255 22.23 30.92 16.99
N TYR A 256 22.55 29.68 17.39
CA TYR A 256 22.46 29.25 18.78
C TYR A 256 23.49 29.97 19.66
N GLU A 257 24.71 30.19 19.17
CA GLU A 257 25.75 30.89 19.91
C GLU A 257 25.40 32.38 20.10
N GLU A 258 24.84 33.02 19.08
CA GLU A 258 24.29 34.39 19.19
C GLU A 258 23.13 34.46 20.19
N HIS A 259 22.22 33.48 20.18
CA HIS A 259 21.14 33.39 21.17
C HIS A 259 21.65 33.20 22.60
N LEU A 260 22.73 32.43 22.79
CA LEU A 260 23.37 32.25 24.10
C LEU A 260 24.08 33.53 24.55
N ARG A 261 24.71 34.26 23.63
CA ARG A 261 25.34 35.56 23.93
C ARG A 261 24.31 36.63 24.29
N SER A 262 23.17 36.68 23.58
CA SER A 262 22.11 37.64 23.87
C SER A 262 21.43 37.35 25.22
N ASN A 263 21.15 36.10 25.56
CA ASN A 263 20.62 35.72 26.87
C ASN A 263 21.61 36.04 28.01
N ARG A 264 22.90 35.74 27.82
CA ARG A 264 23.94 36.08 28.82
C ARG A 264 24.08 37.60 29.02
N ALA A 265 23.93 38.39 27.96
CA ALA A 265 23.94 39.85 28.03
C ALA A 265 22.64 40.42 28.64
N ALA A 266 21.51 39.74 28.50
CA ALA A 266 20.21 40.14 29.03
C ALA A 266 19.98 39.76 30.51
N GLY A 267 20.91 39.00 31.13
CA GLY A 267 20.88 38.71 32.56
C GLY A 267 19.75 37.78 33.02
N GLN A 268 19.22 36.95 32.13
CA GLN A 268 18.31 35.84 32.46
C GLN A 268 19.01 34.49 32.33
#